data_AF-A0A7V0WF80-F1
#
_entry.id   AF-A0A7V0WF80-F1
#
_cell.length_a   1.000
_cell.length_b   1.000
_cell.length_c   1.000
_cell.angle_alpha   90.00
_cell.angle_beta   90.00
_cell.angle_gamma   90.00
#
_symmetry.space_group_name_H-M   'P 1'
#
loop_
_entity.id
_entity.type
_entity.pdbx_description
1 polymer ?
#
loop_
_entity_poly.entity_id
_entity_poly.type
_entity_poly.pdbx_seq_one_letter_code
_entity_poly.pdbx_strand_id
1 'polypeptide(L)'
;AFITGSIPAVATPTHIVEPIESYLRLAAETYVKEAEKLCKKKGVKSKKVIRSGHIVEEIIKEAGRSKADLIVMGSHGRSALKSAVLGSVTFGVISKSTKFPVLVIR
;
A
#
# COMPACT_ATOMS: atom_id res chain seq x y z
N ALA A 1 -30.93 -34.30 21.74
CA ALA A 1 -30.31 -33.51 22.82
C ALA A 1 -29.84 -32.19 22.22
N PHE A 2 -30.50 -31.09 22.57
CA PHE A 2 -30.22 -29.75 22.06
C PHE A 2 -28.92 -29.22 22.67
N ILE A 3 -27.96 -28.80 21.84
CA ILE A 3 -26.72 -28.17 22.30
C ILE A 3 -26.99 -26.68 22.48
N THR A 4 -27.44 -26.29 23.67
CA THR A 4 -27.56 -24.89 24.08
C THR A 4 -26.27 -24.47 24.77
N GLY A 5 -25.38 -23.81 24.04
CA GLY A 5 -24.15 -23.26 24.57
C GLY A 5 -23.79 -21.99 23.82
N SER A 6 -24.52 -20.91 24.06
CA SER A 6 -24.11 -19.58 23.60
C SER A 6 -22.83 -19.18 24.32
N ILE A 7 -21.73 -19.06 23.59
CA ILE A 7 -20.45 -18.58 24.11
C ILE A 7 -20.62 -17.09 24.45
N PRO A 8 -20.31 -16.66 25.69
CA PRO A 8 -20.43 -15.26 26.07
C PRO A 8 -19.46 -14.39 25.25
N ALA A 9 -19.96 -13.24 24.78
CA ALA A 9 -19.21 -12.27 23.96
C ALA A 9 -17.92 -11.74 24.62
N VAL A 10 -17.70 -12.02 25.89
CA VAL A 10 -16.51 -11.64 26.66
C VAL A 10 -15.31 -12.56 26.36
N ALA A 11 -15.54 -13.74 25.75
CA ALA A 11 -14.51 -14.71 25.40
C ALA A 11 -14.02 -14.59 23.94
N THR A 12 -14.38 -13.54 23.20
CA THR A 12 -13.71 -13.23 21.94
C THR A 12 -12.29 -12.74 22.24
N PRO A 13 -11.23 -13.38 21.70
CA PRO A 13 -9.88 -12.87 21.85
C PRO A 13 -9.81 -11.49 21.18
N THR A 14 -9.83 -10.44 21.98
CA THR A 14 -9.65 -9.05 21.53
C THR A 14 -8.18 -8.73 21.21
N HIS A 15 -7.28 -9.70 21.36
CA HIS A 15 -5.84 -9.60 21.13
C HIS A 15 -5.38 -10.37 19.87
N ILE A 16 -5.98 -10.08 18.71
CA ILE A 16 -5.49 -10.57 17.39
C ILE A 16 -5.03 -9.40 16.51
N VAL A 17 -4.60 -8.30 17.11
CA VAL A 17 -4.14 -7.10 16.37
C VAL A 17 -2.67 -7.19 15.95
N GLU A 18 -1.78 -7.72 16.80
CA GLU A 18 -0.35 -7.89 16.48
C GLU A 18 -0.05 -8.86 15.30
N PRO A 19 -0.78 -9.99 15.11
CA PRO A 19 -0.52 -10.90 14.00
C PRO A 19 -0.81 -10.30 12.63
N ILE A 20 -1.79 -9.39 12.52
CA ILE A 20 -2.21 -8.83 11.22
C ILE A 20 -1.22 -7.77 10.75
N GLU A 21 -0.79 -6.85 11.62
CA GLU A 21 0.13 -5.79 11.23
C GLU A 21 1.51 -6.33 10.86
N SER A 22 2.01 -7.29 11.64
CA SER A 22 3.27 -7.99 11.34
C SER A 22 3.19 -8.74 10.00
N TYR A 23 2.08 -9.43 9.72
CA TYR A 23 1.84 -10.09 8.44
C TYR A 23 1.80 -9.11 7.26
N LEU A 24 1.03 -8.01 7.38
CA LEU A 24 0.94 -6.99 6.34
C LEU A 24 2.29 -6.34 6.05
N ARG A 25 3.08 -6.10 7.10
CA ARG A 25 4.43 -5.56 6.96
C ARG A 25 5.36 -6.53 6.25
N LEU A 26 5.33 -7.82 6.61
CA LEU A 26 6.12 -8.85 5.94
C LEU A 26 5.77 -8.97 4.44
N ALA A 27 4.48 -8.92 4.11
CA ALA A 27 4.02 -8.89 2.73
C ALA A 27 4.55 -7.66 1.98
N ALA A 28 4.46 -6.47 2.58
CA ALA A 28 4.99 -5.24 2.01
C ALA A 28 6.51 -5.31 1.79
N GLU A 29 7.26 -5.83 2.77
CA GLU A 29 8.71 -6.02 2.67
C GLU A 29 9.09 -6.95 1.52
N THR A 30 8.29 -7.99 1.28
CA THR A 30 8.52 -8.92 0.16
C THR A 30 8.37 -8.21 -1.18
N TYR A 31 7.28 -7.46 -1.38
CA TYR A 31 7.06 -6.70 -2.62
C TYR A 31 8.14 -5.65 -2.88
N VAL A 32 8.50 -4.88 -1.86
CA VAL A 32 9.50 -3.82 -2.01
C VAL A 32 10.91 -4.41 -2.24
N LYS A 33 11.21 -5.58 -1.67
CA LYS A 33 12.47 -6.29 -1.92
C LYS A 33 12.59 -6.77 -3.36
N GLU A 34 11.50 -7.23 -3.98
CA GLU A 34 11.49 -7.57 -5.41
C GLU A 34 11.74 -6.34 -6.29
N ALA A 35 11.06 -5.22 -6.01
CA ALA A 35 11.29 -3.97 -6.71
C ALA A 35 12.74 -3.47 -6.56
N GLU A 36 13.31 -3.53 -5.35
CA GLU A 36 14.70 -3.15 -5.07
C GLU A 36 15.69 -3.99 -5.90
N LYS A 37 15.45 -5.31 -6.02
CA LYS A 37 16.27 -6.20 -6.87
C LYS A 37 16.21 -5.79 -8.34
N LEU A 38 15.03 -5.44 -8.86
CA LEU A 38 14.87 -4.96 -10.24
C LEU A 38 15.64 -3.65 -10.46
N CYS A 39 15.53 -2.69 -9.54
CA CYS A 39 16.30 -1.45 -9.59
C CYS A 39 17.81 -1.72 -9.59
N LYS A 40 18.30 -2.57 -8.69
CA LYS A 40 19.72 -2.94 -8.62
C LYS A 40 20.22 -3.59 -9.91
N LYS A 41 19.45 -4.53 -10.48
CA LYS A 41 19.79 -5.18 -11.75
C LYS A 41 19.89 -4.19 -12.91
N LYS A 42 19.12 -3.10 -12.86
CA LYS A 42 19.13 -2.02 -13.85
C LYS A 42 20.08 -0.87 -13.50
N GLY A 43 20.86 -0.98 -12.41
CA GLY A 43 21.80 0.07 -11.97
C GLY A 43 21.12 1.33 -11.40
N VAL A 44 19.84 1.26 -11.05
CA VAL A 44 19.07 2.39 -10.53
C VAL A 44 19.21 2.46 -9.01
N LYS A 45 19.71 3.60 -8.50
CA LYS A 45 19.73 3.87 -7.06
C LYS A 45 18.29 3.94 -6.56
N SER A 46 17.97 3.15 -5.53
CA SER A 46 16.64 3.08 -4.95
C SER A 46 16.70 3.09 -3.43
N LYS A 47 15.71 3.73 -2.79
CA LYS A 47 15.51 3.72 -1.35
C LYS A 47 14.12 3.17 -1.07
N LYS A 48 14.03 2.14 -0.23
CA LYS A 48 12.76 1.57 0.19
C LYS A 48 12.16 2.34 1.35
N VAL A 49 10.84 2.53 1.31
CA VAL A 49 10.07 3.15 2.37
C VAL A 49 8.76 2.39 2.52
N ILE A 50 8.42 2.02 3.75
CA ILE A 50 7.13 1.41 4.11
C ILE A 50 6.47 2.36 5.12
N ARG A 51 5.18 2.65 4.91
CA ARG A 51 4.34 3.50 5.75
C ARG A 51 3.00 2.82 5.96
N SER A 52 2.41 3.04 7.12
CA SER A 52 1.03 2.64 7.44
C SER A 52 0.19 3.91 7.56
N GLY A 53 -1.04 3.88 7.05
CA GLY A 53 -1.95 5.03 7.04
C GLY A 53 -2.80 5.11 5.78
N HIS A 54 -3.44 6.26 5.55
CA HIS A 54 -4.21 6.47 4.33
C HIS A 54 -3.28 6.59 3.11
N ILE A 55 -3.36 5.60 2.22
CA ILE A 55 -2.38 5.35 1.14
C ILE A 55 -2.07 6.62 0.31
N VAL A 56 -3.12 7.31 -0.15
CA VAL A 56 -2.97 8.50 -0.99
C VAL A 56 -2.24 9.63 -0.26
N GLU A 57 -2.54 9.81 1.02
CA GLU A 57 -1.94 10.89 1.81
C GLU A 57 -0.50 10.58 2.16
N GLU A 58 -0.19 9.34 2.52
CA GLU A 58 1.17 8.93 2.82
C GLU A 58 2.07 8.98 1.58
N ILE A 59 1.56 8.69 0.37
CA ILE A 59 2.31 8.89 -0.88
C ILE A 59 2.66 10.37 -1.07
N ILE A 60 1.70 11.28 -0.94
CA ILE A 60 1.93 12.72 -1.13
C ILE A 60 2.85 13.29 -0.04
N LYS A 61 2.68 12.86 1.21
CA LYS A 61 3.58 13.26 2.32
C LYS A 61 5.00 12.75 2.10
N GLU A 62 5.18 11.51 1.66
CA GLU A 62 6.51 10.96 1.40
C GLU A 62 7.18 11.64 0.20
N ALA A 63 6.42 11.99 -0.85
CA ALA A 63 6.93 12.83 -1.95
C ALA A 63 7.46 14.18 -1.42
N GLY A 64 6.74 14.81 -0.49
CA GLY A 64 7.21 16.01 0.21
C GLY A 64 8.46 15.79 1.07
N ARG A 65 8.50 14.73 1.88
CA ARG A 65 9.65 14.39 2.74
C ARG A 65 10.92 14.09 1.95
N SER A 66 10.76 13.41 0.81
CA SER A 66 11.85 13.05 -0.09
C SER A 66 12.23 14.17 -1.06
N LYS A 67 11.46 15.27 -1.08
CA LYS A 67 11.60 16.36 -2.06
C LYS A 67 11.57 15.81 -3.50
N ALA A 68 10.62 14.94 -3.79
CA ALA A 68 10.49 14.31 -5.09
C ALA A 68 10.09 15.33 -6.17
N ASP A 69 10.72 15.24 -7.34
CA ASP A 69 10.38 16.06 -8.51
C ASP A 69 9.23 15.45 -9.35
N LEU A 70 8.98 14.15 -9.19
CA LEU A 70 7.99 13.39 -9.96
C LEU A 70 7.49 12.18 -9.14
N ILE A 71 6.18 11.94 -9.17
CA ILE A 71 5.58 10.71 -8.68
C ILE A 71 5.29 9.79 -9.87
N VAL A 72 5.81 8.57 -9.85
CA VAL A 72 5.54 7.55 -10.88
C VAL A 72 4.66 6.46 -10.30
N MET A 73 3.55 6.17 -10.97
CA MET A 73 2.58 5.17 -10.53
C MET A 73 2.10 4.29 -11.68
N GLY A 74 1.74 3.04 -11.36
CA GLY A 74 0.96 2.22 -12.27
C GLY A 74 -0.45 2.76 -12.44
N SER A 75 -1.03 2.56 -13.63
CA SER A 75 -2.44 2.84 -13.91
C SER A 75 -3.37 1.99 -13.05
N HIS A 76 -2.96 0.76 -12.71
CA HIS A 76 -3.75 -0.22 -11.97
C HIS A 76 -2.93 -0.90 -10.88
N GLY A 77 -3.64 -1.34 -9.84
CA GLY A 77 -3.09 -2.19 -8.79
C GLY A 77 -3.36 -3.68 -9.05
N ARG A 78 -2.93 -4.52 -8.10
CA ARG A 78 -3.07 -5.99 -8.18
C ARG A 78 -4.52 -6.47 -8.11
N SER A 79 -5.43 -5.67 -7.55
CA SER A 79 -6.85 -6.01 -7.35
C SER A 79 -7.80 -5.35 -8.35
N ALA A 80 -7.29 -4.78 -9.45
CA ALA A 80 -8.09 -3.94 -10.34
C ALA A 80 -9.21 -4.74 -11.05
N LEU A 81 -10.44 -4.19 -11.04
CA LEU A 81 -11.51 -4.64 -11.93
C LEU A 81 -11.08 -4.43 -13.37
N LYS A 82 -11.30 -5.43 -14.23
CA LYS A 82 -10.93 -5.42 -15.66
C LYS A 82 -11.53 -4.25 -16.46
N SER A 83 -12.54 -3.55 -15.94
CA SER A 83 -13.23 -2.43 -16.58
C SER A 83 -12.76 -1.04 -16.16
N ALA A 84 -11.95 -0.91 -15.11
CA ALA A 84 -11.43 0.40 -14.71
C ALA A 84 -10.29 0.83 -15.66
N VAL A 85 -10.20 2.14 -15.94
CA VAL A 85 -9.07 2.74 -16.70
C VAL A 85 -7.97 3.23 -15.75
N LEU A 86 -8.35 3.54 -14.50
CA LEU A 86 -7.43 3.97 -13.44
C LEU A 86 -7.80 3.31 -12.12
N GLY A 87 -6.80 2.90 -11.34
CA GLY A 87 -6.97 2.40 -9.98
C GLY A 87 -7.32 3.53 -9.00
N SER A 88 -8.04 3.18 -7.93
CA SER A 88 -8.52 4.14 -6.92
C SER A 88 -7.38 4.94 -6.26
N VAL A 89 -6.24 4.31 -6.01
CA VAL A 89 -5.07 4.99 -5.41
C VAL A 89 -4.46 5.98 -6.40
N THR A 90 -4.23 5.57 -7.65
CA THR A 90 -3.69 6.43 -8.71
C THR A 90 -4.60 7.63 -8.95
N PHE A 91 -5.91 7.40 -9.03
CA PHE A 91 -6.90 8.47 -9.18
C PHE A 91 -6.88 9.43 -7.98
N GLY A 92 -6.83 8.89 -6.76
CA GLY A 92 -6.76 9.68 -5.55
C GLY A 92 -5.50 10.54 -5.47
N VAL A 93 -4.34 9.99 -5.89
CA VAL A 93 -3.07 10.74 -5.92
C VAL A 93 -3.13 11.85 -6.96
N ILE A 94 -3.59 11.58 -8.18
CA ILE A 94 -3.74 12.64 -9.20
C ILE A 94 -4.66 13.75 -8.72
N SER A 95 -5.79 13.38 -8.10
CA SER A 95 -6.78 14.35 -7.63
C SER A 95 -6.28 15.23 -6.48
N LYS A 96 -5.37 14.72 -5.63
CA LYS A 96 -4.87 15.44 -4.44
C LYS A 96 -3.46 16.01 -4.61
N SER A 97 -2.66 15.51 -5.55
CA SER A 97 -1.27 15.92 -5.76
C SER A 97 -1.19 17.20 -6.59
N THR A 98 -1.39 18.35 -5.94
CA THR A 98 -1.28 19.67 -6.60
C THR A 98 0.16 20.16 -6.75
N LYS A 99 1.10 19.60 -5.99
CA LYS A 99 2.49 20.07 -5.91
C LYS A 99 3.48 19.22 -6.72
N PHE A 100 3.13 17.98 -7.03
CA PHE A 100 4.03 17.03 -7.69
C PHE A 100 3.40 16.54 -8.99
N PRO A 101 4.10 16.65 -10.14
CA PRO A 101 3.69 15.98 -11.36
C PRO A 101 3.53 14.47 -11.10
N VAL A 102 2.52 13.87 -11.74
CA VAL A 102 2.23 12.43 -11.63
C VAL A 102 2.31 11.80 -13.01
N LEU A 103 3.25 10.87 -13.20
CA LEU A 103 3.36 10.05 -14.41
C LEU A 103 2.69 8.69 -14.17
N VAL A 104 1.67 8.39 -14.97
CA VAL A 104 0.95 7.12 -14.92
C VAL A 104 1.44 6.20 -16.04
N ILE A 105 1.86 4.98 -15.66
CA ILE A 105 2.37 3.96 -16.57
C ILE A 105 1.37 2.81 -16.68
N ARG A 106 1.13 2.30 -17.89
CA ARG A 106 0.23 1.17 -18.16
C ARG A 106 0.97 -0.15 -18.30
#